data_AF-A0A3B0V6Q9-F1
#
_entry.id   AF-A0A3B0V6Q9-F1
#
_cell.length_a   1.000
_cell.length_b   1.000
_cell.length_c   1.000
_cell.angle_alpha   90.00
_cell.angle_beta   90.00
_cell.angle_gamma   90.00
#
_symmetry.space_group_name_H-M   'P 1'
#
loop_
_entity.id
_entity.type
_entity.pdbx_description
1 polymer ?
#
loop_
_entity_poly.entity_id
_entity_poly.type
_entity_poly.pdbx_seq_one_letter_code
_entity_poly.pdbx_strand_id
1 'polypeptide(L)'
;MKTGGNLVQILPPGINPGEAGEQLYSFNQRNLLTQYQVGAGSSIYNTLAAYSYDGSSNRLQQIDSSGTTPITTTYTNDNAGLSQVLVSNDGTTTTLNLFGLDLIQQDDGSETRTLLIDGLGSARVEMVGNTIENTTTYEPYGKLLTQIGSSGTTYGYTGEQYDTATSLVYLRARYYNPNLKAFMSRDPFSGWVGLPASQHPYSYVHNNPMTHT
;
A
#
# COMPACT_ATOMS: atom_id res chain seq x y z
N MET A 1 -12.62 6.79 27.05
CA MET A 1 -13.34 7.51 25.98
C MET A 1 -12.87 6.96 24.65
N LYS A 2 -13.75 6.27 23.91
CA LYS A 2 -13.44 5.74 22.58
C LYS A 2 -13.54 6.89 21.57
N THR A 3 -12.41 7.47 21.18
CA THR A 3 -12.34 8.39 20.03
C THR A 3 -12.51 7.56 18.77
N GLY A 4 -13.74 7.52 18.25
CA GLY A 4 -14.08 6.80 17.03
C GLY A 4 -13.58 7.55 15.78
N GLY A 5 -12.85 6.84 14.92
CA GLY A 5 -12.56 7.17 13.53
C GLY A 5 -11.80 8.49 13.32
N ASN A 6 -10.47 8.43 13.20
CA ASN A 6 -9.71 9.58 12.73
C ASN A 6 -10.00 9.77 11.24
N LEU A 7 -10.79 10.77 10.88
CA LEU A 7 -10.86 11.27 9.52
C LEU A 7 -9.60 12.10 9.26
N VAL A 8 -8.85 11.79 8.19
CA VAL A 8 -7.71 12.61 7.79
C VAL A 8 -8.07 13.30 6.49
N GLN A 9 -8.19 14.63 6.55
CA GLN A 9 -8.31 15.49 5.38
C GLN A 9 -6.93 16.09 5.08
N ILE A 10 -6.47 15.93 3.85
CA ILE A 10 -5.21 16.52 3.37
C ILE A 10 -5.55 17.51 2.27
N LEU A 11 -5.04 18.73 2.43
CA LEU A 11 -5.16 19.83 1.46
C LEU A 11 -3.76 20.08 0.88
N PRO A 12 -3.40 19.52 -0.29
CA PRO A 12 -2.11 19.77 -0.88
C PRO A 12 -2.01 21.25 -1.30
N PRO A 13 -0.82 21.89 -1.22
CA PRO A 13 -0.66 23.26 -1.71
C PRO A 13 -0.73 23.28 -3.24
N GLY A 14 -1.88 23.65 -3.81
CA GLY A 14 -2.04 23.99 -5.22
C GLY A 14 -1.78 25.47 -5.45
N ILE A 15 -0.86 25.80 -6.36
CA ILE A 15 -0.59 27.18 -6.82
C ILE A 15 -1.61 27.68 -7.86
N ASN A 16 -2.50 26.80 -8.34
CA ASN A 16 -3.57 27.12 -9.29
C ASN A 16 -4.95 26.66 -8.77
N PRO A 17 -6.03 27.43 -9.00
CA PRO A 17 -7.38 26.96 -8.74
C PRO A 17 -7.67 25.72 -9.61
N GLY A 18 -7.82 24.54 -8.98
CA GLY A 18 -8.21 23.30 -9.63
C GLY A 18 -7.17 22.16 -9.69
N GLU A 19 -5.95 22.34 -9.16
CA GLU A 19 -4.85 21.36 -9.38
C GLU A 19 -4.43 20.49 -8.17
N ALA A 20 -5.15 20.51 -7.05
CA ALA A 20 -5.05 19.43 -6.08
C ALA A 20 -6.35 19.34 -5.28
N GLY A 21 -7.16 18.33 -5.59
CA GLY A 21 -8.39 18.10 -4.87
C GLY A 21 -8.15 17.78 -3.39
N GLU A 22 -9.10 18.14 -2.54
CA GLU A 22 -9.10 17.73 -1.14
C GLU A 22 -9.07 16.20 -1.06
N GLN A 23 -8.13 15.65 -0.30
CA GLN A 23 -8.02 14.20 -0.11
C GLN A 23 -8.63 13.82 1.22
N LEU A 24 -9.49 12.81 1.22
CA LEU A 24 -10.22 12.35 2.39
C LEU A 24 -9.96 10.86 2.65
N TYR A 25 -9.45 10.55 3.83
CA TYR A 25 -9.20 9.19 4.29
C TYR A 25 -10.11 8.88 5.48
N SER A 26 -10.96 7.86 5.32
CA SER A 26 -11.91 7.43 6.34
C SER A 26 -11.45 6.13 7.00
N PHE A 27 -11.53 6.07 8.33
CA PHE A 27 -11.07 4.92 9.12
C PHE A 27 -12.16 4.38 10.02
N ASN A 28 -12.15 3.07 10.25
CA ASN A 28 -13.06 2.43 11.21
C ASN A 28 -12.56 2.57 12.66
N GLN A 29 -13.33 2.03 13.61
CA GLN A 29 -12.99 2.06 15.04
C GLN A 29 -11.71 1.29 15.43
N ARG A 30 -11.18 0.46 14.53
CA ARG A 30 -9.90 -0.25 14.68
C ARG A 30 -8.74 0.50 14.02
N ASN A 31 -8.94 1.75 13.57
CA ASN A 31 -7.97 2.56 12.83
C ASN A 31 -7.51 1.92 11.49
N LEU A 32 -8.37 1.12 10.85
CA LEU A 32 -8.12 0.59 9.52
C LEU A 32 -8.76 1.52 8.47
N LEU A 33 -8.02 1.84 7.42
CA LEU A 33 -8.48 2.68 6.31
C LEU A 33 -9.61 1.94 5.58
N THR A 34 -10.80 2.52 5.52
CA THR A 34 -11.95 1.92 4.83
C THR A 34 -12.25 2.57 3.50
N GLN A 35 -11.87 3.83 3.32
CA GLN A 35 -12.19 4.58 2.10
C GLN A 35 -11.17 5.71 1.86
N TYR A 36 -10.87 5.94 0.59
CA TYR A 36 -10.16 7.11 0.09
C TYR A 36 -11.02 7.83 -0.94
N GLN A 37 -11.13 9.15 -0.79
CA GLN A 37 -11.91 10.00 -1.67
C GLN A 37 -11.15 11.26 -2.04
N VAL A 38 -11.47 11.81 -3.21
CA VAL A 38 -10.95 13.11 -3.66
C VAL A 38 -12.11 14.06 -3.98
N GLY A 39 -12.01 15.30 -3.51
CA GLY A 39 -12.97 16.37 -3.76
C GLY A 39 -12.36 17.45 -4.65
N ALA A 40 -13.14 18.00 -5.59
CA ALA A 40 -12.68 19.09 -6.46
C ALA A 40 -12.93 20.49 -5.86
N GLY A 41 -12.75 20.66 -4.55
CA GLY A 41 -13.07 21.92 -3.84
C GLY A 41 -14.57 22.21 -3.70
N SER A 42 -15.41 21.18 -3.84
CA SER A 42 -16.86 21.20 -3.62
C SER A 42 -17.21 20.14 -2.57
N SER A 43 -18.39 20.20 -1.94
CA SER A 43 -18.89 19.20 -0.97
C SER A 43 -19.14 17.81 -1.57
N ILE A 44 -18.69 17.56 -2.81
CA ILE A 44 -18.81 16.30 -3.52
C ILE A 44 -17.44 15.62 -3.53
N TYR A 45 -17.38 14.44 -2.92
CA TYR A 45 -16.19 13.58 -2.89
C TYR A 45 -16.41 12.34 -3.76
N ASN A 46 -15.46 12.08 -4.67
CA ASN A 46 -15.45 10.87 -5.47
C ASN A 46 -14.64 9.80 -4.75
N THR A 47 -15.22 8.61 -4.56
CA THR A 47 -14.50 7.48 -3.96
C THR A 47 -13.55 6.90 -4.99
N LEU A 48 -12.26 6.86 -4.66
CA LEU A 48 -11.24 6.24 -5.51
C LEU A 48 -10.79 4.89 -4.98
N ALA A 49 -10.87 4.65 -3.66
CA ALA A 49 -10.63 3.32 -3.12
C ALA A 49 -11.53 3.01 -1.93
N ALA A 50 -11.86 1.73 -1.75
CA ALA A 50 -12.54 1.20 -0.57
C ALA A 50 -11.97 -0.16 -0.16
N TYR A 51 -12.01 -0.48 1.13
CA TYR A 51 -11.39 -1.68 1.67
C TYR A 51 -12.26 -2.39 2.70
N SER A 52 -12.18 -3.72 2.71
CA SER A 52 -12.75 -4.56 3.77
C SER A 52 -11.69 -5.47 4.38
N TYR A 53 -11.92 -5.86 5.63
CA TYR A 53 -10.94 -6.56 6.46
C TYR A 53 -11.60 -7.70 7.23
N ASP A 54 -10.82 -8.72 7.57
CA ASP A 54 -11.24 -9.81 8.44
C ASP A 54 -11.29 -9.39 9.93
N GLY A 55 -11.62 -10.36 10.80
CA GLY A 55 -11.61 -10.18 12.25
C GLY A 55 -10.22 -9.90 12.82
N SER A 56 -9.17 -10.37 12.14
CA SER A 56 -7.75 -10.19 12.50
C SER A 56 -7.15 -8.89 11.93
N SER A 57 -7.92 -8.10 11.18
CA SER A 57 -7.52 -6.85 10.53
C SER A 57 -6.69 -7.00 9.25
N ASN A 58 -6.62 -8.19 8.66
CA ASN A 58 -6.02 -8.37 7.34
C ASN A 58 -7.01 -7.95 6.25
N ARG A 59 -6.50 -7.29 5.21
CA ARG A 59 -7.31 -6.84 4.07
C ARG A 59 -7.84 -8.05 3.30
N LEU A 60 -9.16 -8.13 3.15
CA LEU A 60 -9.86 -9.17 2.39
C LEU A 60 -10.28 -8.70 1.00
N GLN A 61 -10.51 -7.39 0.85
CA GLN A 61 -10.94 -6.82 -0.41
C GLN A 61 -10.43 -5.38 -0.55
N GLN A 62 -10.16 -5.02 -1.79
CA GLN A 62 -9.99 -3.65 -2.27
C GLN A 62 -10.92 -3.41 -3.45
N ILE A 63 -11.52 -2.22 -3.49
CA ILE A 63 -12.20 -1.70 -4.67
C ILE A 63 -11.40 -0.49 -5.13
N ASP A 64 -10.88 -0.54 -6.35
CA ASP A 64 -10.23 0.60 -7.03
C ASP A 64 -11.22 1.21 -8.02
N SER A 65 -11.59 2.46 -7.78
CA SER A 65 -12.53 3.26 -8.58
C SER A 65 -11.84 4.45 -9.26
N SER A 66 -10.51 4.42 -9.40
CA SER A 66 -9.74 5.46 -10.08
C SER A 66 -9.87 5.41 -11.61
N GLY A 67 -10.19 4.23 -12.16
CA GLY A 67 -10.50 4.03 -13.57
C GLY A 67 -11.98 4.26 -13.92
N THR A 68 -12.32 4.09 -15.20
CA THR A 68 -13.69 4.25 -15.72
C THR A 68 -14.66 3.23 -15.11
N THR A 69 -14.18 2.03 -14.80
CA THR A 69 -14.97 0.95 -14.19
C THR A 69 -14.28 0.51 -12.91
N PRO A 70 -14.99 0.45 -11.78
CA PRO A 70 -14.41 -0.03 -10.53
C PRO A 70 -13.95 -1.49 -10.65
N ILE A 71 -12.76 -1.77 -10.15
CA ILE A 71 -12.18 -3.12 -10.08
C ILE A 71 -12.24 -3.59 -8.63
N THR A 72 -12.87 -4.73 -8.39
CA THR A 72 -12.95 -5.34 -7.05
C THR A 72 -11.97 -6.49 -6.96
N THR A 73 -10.90 -6.33 -6.18
CA THR A 73 -9.93 -7.39 -5.90
C THR A 73 -10.22 -8.02 -4.54
N THR A 74 -10.32 -9.34 -4.50
CA THR A 74 -10.42 -10.14 -3.27
C THR A 74 -9.11 -10.85 -2.99
N TYR A 75 -8.80 -11.04 -1.70
CA TYR A 75 -7.53 -11.59 -1.24
C TYR A 75 -7.76 -12.83 -0.38
N THR A 76 -7.07 -13.92 -0.72
CA THR A 76 -6.95 -15.11 0.14
C THR A 76 -5.62 -15.04 0.88
N ASN A 77 -5.69 -14.87 2.20
CA ASN A 77 -4.51 -14.69 3.03
C ASN A 77 -4.13 -16.00 3.73
N ASP A 78 -2.84 -16.33 3.74
CA ASP A 78 -2.25 -17.16 4.79
C ASP A 78 -2.02 -16.28 6.02
N ASN A 79 -2.47 -16.76 7.17
CA ASN A 79 -2.35 -16.07 8.45
C ASN A 79 -1.45 -16.84 9.43
N ALA A 80 -0.66 -17.79 8.96
CA ALA A 80 0.38 -18.46 9.74
C ALA A 80 1.55 -17.49 10.00
N GLY A 81 1.40 -16.64 11.02
CA GLY A 81 2.38 -15.60 11.36
C GLY A 81 2.04 -14.26 10.72
N LEU A 82 3.00 -13.67 10.00
CA LEU A 82 2.76 -12.42 9.26
C LEU A 82 1.88 -12.72 8.04
N SER A 83 0.74 -12.04 7.91
CA SER A 83 -0.23 -12.34 6.87
C SER A 83 0.36 -12.18 5.46
N GLN A 84 0.18 -13.17 4.59
CA GLN A 84 0.65 -13.15 3.20
C GLN A 84 -0.54 -13.42 2.28
N VAL A 85 -0.67 -12.63 1.21
CA VAL A 85 -1.75 -12.81 0.23
C VAL A 85 -1.37 -13.94 -0.73
N LEU A 86 -1.87 -15.15 -0.52
CA LEU A 86 -1.59 -16.28 -1.42
C LEU A 86 -2.28 -16.13 -2.78
N VAL A 87 -3.46 -15.52 -2.81
CA VAL A 87 -4.24 -15.32 -4.03
C VAL A 87 -4.85 -13.93 -4.05
N SER A 88 -4.73 -13.24 -5.18
CA SER A 88 -5.57 -12.08 -5.51
C SER A 88 -6.44 -12.37 -6.72
N ASN A 89 -7.71 -11.99 -6.66
CA ASN A 89 -8.66 -12.18 -7.77
C ASN A 89 -9.47 -10.90 -7.98
N ASP A 90 -9.37 -10.32 -9.18
CA ASP A 90 -10.04 -9.07 -9.56
C ASP A 90 -11.38 -9.26 -10.31
N GLY A 91 -11.86 -10.51 -10.36
CA GLY A 91 -13.02 -10.95 -11.13
C GLY A 91 -12.70 -11.43 -12.55
N THR A 92 -11.55 -11.04 -13.09
CA THR A 92 -11.08 -11.42 -14.44
C THR A 92 -9.83 -12.30 -14.36
N THR A 93 -8.85 -11.89 -13.57
CA THR A 93 -7.54 -12.51 -13.40
C THR A 93 -7.41 -13.04 -11.98
N THR A 94 -6.86 -14.25 -11.86
CA THR A 94 -6.47 -14.83 -10.57
C THR A 94 -4.96 -14.92 -10.53
N THR A 95 -4.33 -14.18 -9.62
CA THR A 95 -2.89 -14.22 -9.41
C THR A 95 -2.57 -15.04 -8.17
N LEU A 96 -1.77 -16.08 -8.36
CA LEU A 96 -1.19 -16.91 -7.31
C LEU A 96 0.17 -16.35 -6.92
N ASN A 97 0.41 -16.17 -5.62
CA ASN A 97 1.66 -15.63 -5.10
C ASN A 97 2.41 -16.73 -4.34
N LEU A 98 3.66 -16.99 -4.74
CA LEU A 98 4.56 -17.92 -4.07
C LEU A 98 5.54 -17.17 -3.19
N PHE A 99 5.39 -17.35 -1.88
CA PHE A 99 6.29 -16.79 -0.88
C PHE A 99 7.32 -17.81 -0.39
N GLY A 100 8.55 -17.33 -0.17
CA GLY A 100 9.55 -17.97 0.69
C GLY A 100 9.73 -17.12 1.94
N LEU A 101 10.95 -16.60 2.15
CA LEU A 101 11.16 -15.51 3.11
C LEU A 101 10.48 -14.22 2.63
N ASP A 102 10.53 -13.97 1.31
CA ASP A 102 9.89 -12.85 0.61
C ASP A 102 9.04 -13.39 -0.56
N LEU A 103 8.33 -12.49 -1.26
CA LEU A 103 7.62 -12.86 -2.49
C LEU A 103 8.62 -13.24 -3.59
N ILE A 104 8.55 -14.47 -4.08
CA ILE A 104 9.47 -15.00 -5.10
C ILE A 104 8.85 -14.88 -6.49
N GLN A 105 7.59 -15.31 -6.62
CA GLN A 105 6.95 -15.50 -7.91
C GLN A 105 5.45 -15.19 -7.86
N GLN A 106 4.93 -14.70 -8.97
CA GLN A 106 3.51 -14.52 -9.20
C GLN A 106 3.10 -15.19 -10.51
N ASP A 107 1.97 -15.86 -10.51
CA ASP A 107 1.40 -16.52 -11.68
C ASP A 107 -0.05 -16.07 -11.85
N ASP A 108 -0.33 -15.35 -12.94
CA ASP A 108 -1.67 -14.85 -13.27
C ASP A 108 -2.43 -15.74 -14.26
N GLY A 109 -1.87 -16.91 -14.59
CA GLY A 109 -2.38 -17.86 -15.56
C GLY A 109 -1.98 -17.57 -17.01
N SER A 110 -1.54 -16.34 -17.31
CA SER A 110 -0.95 -15.96 -18.60
C SER A 110 0.57 -16.04 -18.54
N GLU A 111 1.15 -15.46 -17.49
CA GLU A 111 2.58 -15.34 -17.30
C GLU A 111 2.98 -15.71 -15.87
N THR A 112 4.19 -16.22 -15.77
CA THR A 112 4.85 -16.46 -14.50
C THR A 112 5.97 -15.45 -14.32
N ARG A 113 5.79 -14.55 -13.36
CA ARG A 113 6.67 -13.43 -13.07
C ARG A 113 7.52 -13.72 -11.84
N THR A 114 8.84 -13.68 -12.00
CA THR A 114 9.80 -13.77 -10.90
C THR A 114 10.21 -12.37 -10.46
N LEU A 115 10.19 -12.11 -9.15
CA LEU A 115 10.61 -10.84 -8.57
C LEU A 115 12.04 -10.95 -8.05
N LEU A 116 12.91 -10.04 -8.49
CA LEU A 116 14.25 -9.89 -7.91
C LEU A 116 14.27 -8.71 -6.96
N ILE A 117 14.62 -8.97 -5.71
CA ILE A 117 14.54 -8.03 -4.60
C ILE A 117 15.92 -7.48 -4.21
N ASP A 118 15.95 -6.30 -3.59
CA ASP A 118 17.15 -5.78 -2.93
C ASP A 118 17.27 -6.24 -1.47
N GLY A 119 18.33 -5.81 -0.77
CA GLY A 119 18.59 -6.21 0.61
C GLY A 119 17.55 -5.72 1.63
N LEU A 120 16.65 -4.80 1.24
CA LEU A 120 15.52 -4.35 2.04
C LEU A 120 14.23 -5.12 1.69
N GLY A 121 14.29 -6.07 0.75
CA GLY A 121 13.14 -6.81 0.24
C GLY A 121 12.36 -6.08 -0.85
N SER A 122 12.82 -4.92 -1.33
CA SER A 122 12.09 -4.17 -2.38
C SER A 122 12.24 -4.85 -3.73
N ALA A 123 11.14 -5.07 -4.45
CA ALA A 123 11.19 -5.60 -5.82
C ALA A 123 11.84 -4.58 -6.77
N ARG A 124 12.96 -4.95 -7.41
CA ARG A 124 13.73 -4.09 -8.31
C ARG A 124 13.61 -4.49 -9.76
N VAL A 125 13.40 -5.77 -10.03
CA VAL A 125 13.27 -6.32 -11.37
C VAL A 125 12.14 -7.35 -11.40
N GLU A 126 11.32 -7.26 -12.42
CA GLU A 126 10.33 -8.29 -12.78
C GLU A 126 10.80 -9.00 -14.04
N MET A 127 10.87 -10.34 -13.96
CA MET A 127 11.25 -11.18 -15.09
C MET A 127 10.14 -12.15 -15.46
N VAL A 128 9.88 -12.30 -16.75
CA VAL A 128 9.02 -13.35 -17.31
C VAL A 128 9.87 -14.19 -18.26
N GLY A 129 10.04 -15.47 -17.91
CA GLY A 129 11.03 -16.33 -18.55
C GLY A 129 12.45 -15.75 -18.44
N ASN A 130 13.07 -15.45 -19.58
CA ASN A 130 14.41 -14.86 -19.65
C ASN A 130 14.41 -13.36 -19.99
N THR A 131 13.23 -12.72 -19.95
CA THR A 131 13.06 -11.31 -20.32
C THR A 131 12.84 -10.46 -19.07
N ILE A 132 13.49 -9.31 -19.01
CA ILE A 132 13.19 -8.27 -18.02
C ILE A 132 12.02 -7.44 -18.56
N GLU A 133 10.91 -7.45 -17.84
CA GLU A 133 9.71 -6.68 -18.24
C GLU A 133 9.60 -5.34 -17.54
N ASN A 134 10.07 -5.26 -16.30
CA ASN A 134 10.04 -4.05 -15.52
C ASN A 134 11.29 -3.93 -14.63
N THR A 135 11.79 -2.71 -14.51
CA THR A 135 12.81 -2.36 -13.51
C THR A 135 12.38 -1.12 -12.76
N THR A 136 12.51 -1.19 -11.44
CA THR A 136 12.02 -0.15 -10.53
C THR A 136 13.13 0.30 -9.58
N THR A 137 13.23 1.61 -9.39
CA THR A 137 14.10 2.23 -8.38
C THR A 137 13.28 3.17 -7.52
N TYR A 138 13.53 3.10 -6.20
CA TYR A 138 12.85 3.90 -5.19
C TYR A 138 13.81 4.90 -4.55
N GLU A 139 13.26 6.04 -4.12
CA GLU A 139 13.88 6.89 -3.12
C GLU A 139 13.96 6.16 -1.76
N PRO A 140 14.79 6.62 -0.80
CA PRO A 140 14.95 5.97 0.51
C PRO A 140 13.67 5.68 1.28
N TYR A 141 12.62 6.47 1.06
CA TYR A 141 11.33 6.34 1.74
C TYR A 141 10.28 5.59 0.91
N GLY A 142 10.69 4.91 -0.17
CA GLY A 142 9.83 4.08 -0.99
C GLY A 142 9.05 4.81 -2.08
N LYS A 143 9.28 6.11 -2.26
CA LYS A 143 8.70 6.85 -3.38
C LYS A 143 9.35 6.36 -4.68
N LEU A 144 8.54 6.11 -5.72
CA LEU A 144 9.04 5.73 -7.03
C LEU A 144 9.95 6.82 -7.60
N LEU A 145 11.20 6.47 -7.90
CA LEU A 145 12.19 7.36 -8.51
C LEU A 145 12.23 7.16 -10.03
N THR A 146 12.28 5.91 -10.48
CA THR A 146 12.32 5.56 -11.91
C THR A 146 11.71 4.18 -12.11
N GLN A 147 10.94 4.04 -13.19
CA GLN A 147 10.43 2.77 -13.69
C GLN A 147 10.72 2.68 -15.19
N ILE A 148 11.25 1.54 -15.64
CA ILE A 148 11.44 1.23 -17.06
C ILE A 148 10.67 -0.06 -17.34
N GLY A 149 9.65 0.04 -18.18
CA GLY A 149 8.69 -1.03 -18.43
C GLY A 149 7.34 -0.78 -17.76
N SER A 150 6.50 -1.81 -17.74
CA SER A 150 5.21 -1.80 -17.05
C SER A 150 5.23 -2.84 -15.95
N SER A 151 5.00 -2.42 -14.71
CA SER A 151 4.85 -3.35 -13.60
C SER A 151 3.62 -4.23 -13.83
N GLY A 152 3.81 -5.54 -13.76
CA GLY A 152 2.72 -6.53 -13.73
C GLY A 152 2.31 -6.90 -12.30
N THR A 153 2.86 -6.21 -11.30
CA THR A 153 2.61 -6.49 -9.89
C THR A 153 2.25 -5.25 -9.09
N THR A 154 1.54 -5.47 -7.99
CA THR A 154 1.31 -4.46 -6.94
C THR A 154 2.40 -4.49 -5.87
N TYR A 155 3.27 -5.50 -5.83
CA TYR A 155 4.34 -5.61 -4.84
C TYR A 155 5.57 -4.82 -5.27
N GLY A 156 6.10 -4.01 -4.36
CA GLY A 156 7.21 -3.11 -4.70
C GLY A 156 8.15 -2.87 -3.54
N TYR A 157 8.16 -1.64 -3.04
CA TYR A 157 9.00 -1.21 -1.93
C TYR A 157 8.81 -2.11 -0.71
N THR A 158 9.92 -2.58 -0.13
CA THR A 158 10.00 -3.53 0.99
C THR A 158 9.18 -4.82 0.83
N GLY A 159 8.82 -5.19 -0.41
CA GLY A 159 8.03 -6.40 -0.68
C GLY A 159 6.55 -6.24 -0.36
N GLU A 160 6.06 -5.00 -0.32
CA GLU A 160 4.72 -4.66 0.17
C GLU A 160 3.81 -4.17 -0.95
N GLN A 161 2.49 -4.35 -0.77
CA GLN A 161 1.51 -3.96 -1.78
C GLN A 161 1.38 -2.44 -1.87
N TYR A 162 1.67 -1.89 -3.04
CA TYR A 162 1.41 -0.50 -3.41
C TYR A 162 0.03 -0.37 -4.06
N ASP A 163 -0.76 0.55 -3.53
CA ASP A 163 -2.09 0.87 -4.03
C ASP A 163 -1.99 2.12 -4.92
N THR A 164 -2.21 1.94 -6.23
CA THR A 164 -2.11 2.99 -7.23
C THR A 164 -3.17 4.07 -7.08
N ALA A 165 -4.39 3.72 -6.65
CA ALA A 165 -5.48 4.69 -6.47
C ALA A 165 -5.18 5.68 -5.35
N THR A 166 -4.54 5.21 -4.28
CA THR A 166 -4.24 6.03 -3.08
C THR A 166 -2.80 6.53 -3.01
N SER A 167 -1.90 5.95 -3.80
CA SER A 167 -0.45 6.11 -3.68
C SER A 167 0.10 5.75 -2.30
N LEU A 168 -0.50 4.75 -1.66
CA LEU A 168 -0.12 4.25 -0.33
C LEU A 168 0.45 2.83 -0.42
N VAL A 169 1.33 2.50 0.53
CA VAL A 169 1.82 1.15 0.74
C VAL A 169 1.04 0.49 1.88
N TYR A 170 0.48 -0.68 1.63
CA TYR A 170 -0.25 -1.48 2.63
C TYR A 170 0.74 -2.34 3.43
N LEU A 171 1.03 -1.92 4.67
CA LEU A 171 1.94 -2.63 5.59
C LEU A 171 1.16 -3.50 6.58
N ARG A 172 0.08 -4.15 6.11
CA ARG A 172 -0.86 -5.01 6.88
C ARG A 172 -1.64 -4.29 7.98
N ALA A 173 -0.94 -3.81 9.00
CA ALA A 173 -1.52 -3.10 10.14
C ALA A 173 -1.85 -1.63 9.82
N ARG A 174 -1.07 -0.98 8.94
CA ARG A 174 -1.21 0.44 8.62
C ARG A 174 -0.91 0.72 7.15
N TYR A 175 -1.47 1.80 6.63
CA TYR A 175 -1.06 2.35 5.35
C TYR A 175 0.03 3.40 5.56
N TYR A 176 1.08 3.29 4.77
CA TYR A 176 2.21 4.20 4.74
C TYR A 176 2.15 5.06 3.49
N ASN A 177 2.44 6.35 3.61
CA ASN A 177 2.52 7.28 2.49
C ASN A 177 4.00 7.61 2.20
N PRO A 178 4.58 7.07 1.11
CA PRO A 178 5.96 7.36 0.74
C PRO A 178 6.25 8.84 0.44
N ASN A 179 5.25 9.58 -0.06
CA ASN A 179 5.40 11.00 -0.37
C ASN A 179 5.47 11.87 0.89
N LEU A 180 4.69 11.51 1.92
CA LEU A 180 4.70 12.18 3.22
C LEU A 180 5.73 11.62 4.19
N LYS A 181 6.30 10.46 3.88
CA LYS A 181 7.26 9.73 4.73
C LYS A 181 6.68 9.37 6.11
N ALA A 182 5.37 9.13 6.15
CA ALA A 182 4.63 8.92 7.39
C ALA A 182 3.47 7.93 7.22
N PHE A 183 3.05 7.33 8.33
CA PHE A 183 1.84 6.51 8.38
C PHE A 183 0.57 7.36 8.33
N MET A 184 -0.47 6.81 7.70
CA MET A 184 -1.80 7.45 7.61
C MET A 184 -2.63 7.25 8.88
N SER A 185 -2.20 6.38 9.80
CA SER A 185 -2.81 6.17 11.10
C SER A 185 -1.77 6.06 12.20
N ARG A 186 -2.18 6.41 13.41
CA ARG A 186 -1.35 6.34 14.62
C ARG A 186 -0.98 4.90 14.93
N ASP A 187 0.28 4.67 15.29
CA ASP A 187 0.77 3.40 15.82
C ASP A 187 -0.05 2.96 17.05
N PRO A 188 -0.64 1.74 17.07
CA PRO A 188 -1.21 1.19 18.29
C PRO A 188 -0.15 0.87 19.35
N PHE A 189 1.10 0.68 18.96
CA PHE A 189 2.22 0.51 19.88
C PHE A 189 2.70 1.87 20.41
N SER A 190 2.80 2.01 21.73
CA SER A 190 3.20 3.27 22.37
C SER A 190 4.69 3.59 22.25
N GLY A 191 5.49 2.68 21.72
CA GLY A 191 6.94 2.76 21.77
C GLY A 191 7.50 2.28 23.11
N TRP A 192 8.83 2.22 23.16
CA TRP A 192 9.61 1.91 24.34
C TRP A 192 10.12 3.20 25.00
N VAL A 193 9.99 3.31 26.31
CA VAL A 193 10.46 4.49 27.07
C VAL A 193 11.97 4.73 26.85
N GLY A 194 12.76 3.65 26.78
CA GLY A 194 14.20 3.70 26.52
C GLY A 194 14.60 4.00 25.07
N LEU A 195 13.64 4.06 24.14
CA LEU A 195 13.89 4.35 22.73
C LEU A 195 12.94 5.47 22.25
N PRO A 196 13.25 6.76 22.52
CA PRO A 196 12.36 7.88 22.21
C PRO A 196 11.86 7.93 20.76
N ALA A 197 12.68 7.51 19.80
CA ALA A 197 12.28 7.47 18.38
C ALA A 197 11.07 6.56 18.12
N SER A 198 10.90 5.49 18.91
CA SER A 198 9.75 4.57 18.79
C SER A 198 8.43 5.16 19.31
N GLN A 199 8.48 6.29 20.01
CA GLN A 199 7.30 6.95 20.57
C GLN A 199 6.65 7.92 19.57
N HIS A 200 7.25 8.13 18.39
CA HIS A 200 6.65 8.97 17.35
C HIS A 200 5.56 8.19 16.60
N PRO A 201 4.26 8.52 16.79
CA PRO A 201 3.16 7.64 16.39
C PRO A 201 2.98 7.46 14.88
N TYR A 202 3.62 8.31 14.07
CA TYR A 202 3.48 8.31 12.61
C TYR A 202 4.80 8.09 11.87
N SER A 203 5.93 7.95 12.56
CA SER A 203 7.23 7.87 11.89
C SER A 203 7.39 6.52 11.23
N TYR A 204 7.93 6.52 10.02
CA TYR A 204 8.35 5.30 9.36
C TYR A 204 9.78 4.94 9.77
N VAL A 205 9.92 3.77 10.41
CA VAL A 205 11.18 3.12 10.81
C VAL A 205 12.21 4.04 11.47
N HIS A 206 11.76 4.79 12.49
CA HIS A 206 12.60 5.74 13.23
C HIS A 206 13.31 6.78 12.35
N ASN A 207 12.73 7.10 11.18
CA ASN A 207 13.33 7.95 10.14
C ASN A 207 14.64 7.40 9.55
N ASN A 208 14.88 6.08 9.59
CA ASN A 208 16.04 5.44 9.00
C ASN A 208 15.65 4.23 8.10
N PRO A 209 14.95 4.51 6.97
CA PRO A 209 14.38 3.47 6.12
C PRO A 209 15.42 2.70 5.27
N MET A 210 16.67 3.18 5.22
CA MET A 210 17.74 2.51 4.46
C MET A 210 18.30 1.28 5.17
N THR A 211 18.06 1.15 6.48
CA THR A 211 18.67 0.09 7.32
C THR A 211 17.66 -0.66 8.17
N HIS A 212 16.39 -0.23 8.16
CA HIS A 212 15.32 -0.85 8.94
C HIS A 212 14.06 -0.95 8.09
N THR A 213 13.29 -2.01 8.31
CA THR A 213 11.91 -2.17 7.85
C THR A 213 10.96 -2.42 9.01
#